data_AF-A0A6B2RY34-F1
#
_entry.id   AF-A0A6B2RY34-F1
#
_cell.length_a   1.000
_cell.length_b   1.000
_cell.length_c   1.000
_cell.angle_alpha   90.00
_cell.angle_beta   90.00
_cell.angle_gamma   90.00
#
_symmetry.space_group_name_H-M   'P 1'
#
loop_
_entity.id
_entity.type
_entity.pdbx_description
1 polymer ?
#
loop_
_entity_poly.entity_id
_entity_poly.type
_entity_poly.pdbx_seq_one_letter_code
_entity_poly.pdbx_strand_id
1 'polypeptide(L)'
;MPARSAPTGPPPAVRAGVPTSLAWHDDGIVVVDQRALPRETRPLLLRTVDEVIDAIRDLAVRGAPAIGLAGALGVALSARRHTRTDGSLDVDAVRADAARIAAARPTAVNLAWAVERVLAPLAAGADAVLETALKLIEQDVTANRRAATSAADLVELLAPEGPLVLLTHCNTGRLATAAGGTALGTVLELAARGRVAEVLVDETRPLLQGARLTAWELGQAGVPYRLCPDSAAAAAMSRSMVDCVLVGADRIATNGDTANKIGTYGLAVSAARHGVPFVVVAPESSWDPTLADGSGVVVEERAAEEVTMVAGERVAPAGAEVFNPAFDVTPGELITAIVSESRVLRPGRTAEPDGTPSRGRAAGPASPTPAAGRTECAPGLALARSARELYGRGWMPGTSGNLSLRVPGSASHALITGSGLDKGALGAEDMVLVDADTARPVRARSGRKPSAETAIHAAVYRVTGARAVVHAHPPHCTALARLAGRAGAPGSTSLVVFDDLELTKGLGPVTGPGVAVPVFTNWPDVARIADEVAARLAAVPDAPPALLIAGHGVTVWGKDLAEARNRLECVESLCEVLLLTGEAATAVRATARAPVPSPTPTPTPTPEGHG
;
A
#
# COMPACT_ATOMS: atom_id res chain seq x y z
N MET A 1 10.48 -3.02 -73.20
CA MET A 1 10.31 -3.68 -71.89
C MET A 1 11.67 -4.10 -71.38
N PRO A 2 12.04 -3.66 -70.16
CA PRO A 2 12.51 -4.64 -69.19
C PRO A 2 11.98 -4.42 -67.76
N ALA A 3 11.82 -5.57 -67.11
CA ALA A 3 11.75 -5.92 -65.69
C ALA A 3 11.57 -4.84 -64.62
N ARG A 4 10.43 -4.94 -63.92
CA ARG A 4 10.22 -4.40 -62.57
C ARG A 4 11.02 -5.23 -61.56
N SER A 5 11.95 -4.61 -60.84
CA SER A 5 12.53 -5.18 -59.62
C SER A 5 11.56 -5.02 -58.45
N ALA A 6 11.31 -6.11 -57.74
CA ALA A 6 10.48 -6.15 -56.53
C ALA A 6 11.14 -5.38 -55.37
N PRO A 7 10.37 -4.79 -54.45
CA PRO A 7 10.92 -4.12 -53.28
C PRO A 7 11.56 -5.16 -52.36
N THR A 8 12.83 -4.92 -52.06
CA THR A 8 13.70 -5.69 -51.18
C THR A 8 13.23 -5.56 -49.73
N GLY A 9 12.78 -6.67 -49.15
CA GLY A 9 12.90 -7.12 -47.75
C GLY A 9 12.49 -6.18 -46.59
N PRO A 10 11.96 -6.71 -45.47
CA PRO A 10 11.76 -5.91 -44.27
C PRO A 10 13.11 -5.40 -43.72
N PRO A 11 13.16 -4.18 -43.16
CA PRO A 11 14.38 -3.59 -42.59
C PRO A 11 14.89 -4.40 -41.39
N PRO A 12 16.18 -4.26 -41.03
CA PRO A 12 16.85 -5.12 -40.06
C PRO A 12 16.14 -5.07 -38.70
N ALA A 13 15.91 -6.27 -38.17
CA ALA A 13 15.17 -6.53 -36.96
C ALA A 13 15.63 -5.64 -35.79
N VAL A 14 14.68 -4.91 -35.20
CA VAL A 14 14.65 -4.73 -33.75
C VAL A 14 14.93 -6.10 -33.16
N ARG A 15 16.05 -6.25 -32.46
CA ARG A 15 16.46 -7.49 -31.77
C ARG A 15 15.21 -8.17 -31.22
N ALA A 16 14.98 -9.45 -31.53
CA ALA A 16 13.80 -10.22 -31.12
C ALA A 16 13.33 -9.80 -29.71
N GLY A 17 12.30 -8.95 -29.66
CA GLY A 17 12.14 -8.01 -28.55
C GLY A 17 10.70 -7.55 -28.38
N VAL A 18 10.41 -7.09 -27.17
CA VAL A 18 9.08 -6.69 -26.70
C VAL A 18 8.43 -5.70 -27.68
N PRO A 19 7.19 -5.93 -28.15
CA PRO A 19 6.50 -5.02 -29.06
C PRO A 19 6.39 -3.60 -28.48
N THR A 20 6.88 -2.58 -29.20
CA THR A 20 6.79 -1.17 -28.78
C THR A 20 5.59 -0.47 -29.42
N SER A 21 5.13 0.63 -28.81
CA SER A 21 4.06 1.50 -29.34
C SER A 21 4.57 2.76 -30.05
N LEU A 22 5.85 3.06 -29.84
CA LEU A 22 6.59 4.21 -30.33
C LEU A 22 8.04 3.77 -30.64
N ALA A 23 8.56 4.16 -31.80
CA ALA A 23 9.94 3.90 -32.19
C ALA A 23 10.50 5.04 -33.03
N TRP A 24 11.80 5.26 -32.91
CA TRP A 24 12.54 6.14 -33.82
C TRP A 24 12.92 5.37 -35.10
N HIS A 25 12.72 6.01 -36.25
CA HIS A 25 13.12 5.53 -37.57
C HIS A 25 13.89 6.65 -38.29
N ASP A 26 14.73 6.32 -39.28
CA ASP A 26 15.57 7.31 -39.97
C ASP A 26 14.75 8.47 -40.59
N ASP A 27 13.52 8.17 -41.02
CA ASP A 27 12.58 9.11 -41.63
C ASP A 27 11.64 9.84 -40.64
N GLY A 28 11.63 9.49 -39.35
CA GLY A 28 10.72 10.07 -38.37
C GLY A 28 10.33 9.12 -37.23
N ILE A 29 9.18 9.39 -36.61
CA ILE A 29 8.69 8.63 -35.45
C ILE A 29 7.58 7.69 -35.91
N VAL A 30 7.73 6.39 -35.63
CA VAL A 30 6.69 5.40 -35.91
C VAL A 30 5.87 5.15 -34.65
N VAL A 31 4.55 5.30 -34.75
CA VAL A 31 3.61 5.02 -33.66
C VAL A 31 2.46 4.13 -34.14
N VAL A 32 1.76 3.48 -33.21
CA VAL A 32 0.49 2.80 -33.52
C VAL A 32 -0.66 3.79 -33.44
N ASP A 33 -1.50 3.89 -34.48
CA ASP A 33 -2.71 4.73 -34.43
C ASP A 33 -3.75 4.14 -33.47
N GLN A 34 -3.77 4.64 -32.24
CA GLN A 34 -4.70 4.15 -31.23
C GLN A 34 -6.16 4.51 -31.53
N ARG A 35 -6.46 5.39 -32.49
CA ARG A 35 -7.84 5.71 -32.91
C ARG A 35 -8.43 4.62 -33.80
N ALA A 36 -7.57 3.92 -34.56
CA ALA A 36 -7.99 2.85 -35.47
C ALA A 36 -8.29 1.53 -34.72
N LEU A 37 -7.69 1.34 -33.55
CA LEU A 37 -7.93 0.16 -32.72
C LEU A 37 -9.35 0.14 -32.13
N PRO A 38 -9.98 -1.04 -31.98
CA PRO A 38 -9.43 -2.38 -32.24
C PRO A 38 -9.64 -2.87 -33.68
N ARG A 39 -10.21 -2.06 -34.58
CA ARG A 39 -10.60 -2.49 -35.93
C ARG A 39 -9.40 -2.74 -36.83
N GLU A 40 -8.38 -1.90 -36.72
CA GLU A 40 -7.20 -1.95 -37.58
C GLU A 40 -5.95 -1.59 -36.78
N THR A 41 -4.90 -2.40 -36.94
CA THR A 41 -3.56 -2.10 -36.41
C THR A 41 -2.78 -1.32 -37.46
N ARG A 42 -2.90 0.00 -37.43
CA ARG A 42 -2.30 0.90 -38.42
C ARG A 42 -1.07 1.62 -37.85
N PRO A 43 0.14 1.48 -38.45
CA PRO A 43 1.28 2.31 -38.10
C PRO A 43 1.14 3.71 -38.71
N LEU A 44 1.54 4.74 -37.96
CA LEU A 44 1.69 6.12 -38.43
C LEU A 44 3.16 6.50 -38.39
N LEU A 45 3.65 7.12 -39.46
CA LEU A 45 4.99 7.70 -39.52
C LEU A 45 4.87 9.23 -39.46
N LEU A 46 5.25 9.78 -38.32
CA LEU A 46 5.25 11.21 -38.03
C LEU A 46 6.60 11.79 -38.43
N ARG A 47 6.60 12.68 -39.41
CA ARG A 47 7.83 13.27 -39.98
C ARG A 47 8.03 14.71 -39.53
N THR A 48 7.00 15.40 -39.07
CA THR A 48 7.02 16.81 -38.67
C THR A 48 6.61 17.01 -37.22
N VAL A 49 6.98 18.15 -36.64
CA VAL A 49 6.53 18.56 -35.29
C VAL A 49 5.01 18.70 -35.24
N ASP A 50 4.39 19.21 -36.31
CA ASP A 50 2.93 19.36 -36.41
C ASP A 50 2.22 18.01 -36.33
N GLU A 51 2.71 17.00 -37.07
CA GLU A 51 2.16 15.64 -37.01
C GLU A 51 2.31 15.00 -35.62
N VAL A 52 3.37 15.31 -34.87
CA VAL A 52 3.52 14.85 -33.48
C VAL A 52 2.50 15.51 -32.57
N ILE A 53 2.32 16.83 -32.69
CA ILE A 53 1.35 17.59 -31.91
C ILE A 53 -0.08 17.09 -32.19
N ASP A 54 -0.42 16.89 -33.47
CA ASP A 54 -1.73 16.39 -33.89
C ASP A 54 -1.96 14.96 -33.38
N ALA A 55 -0.95 14.09 -33.45
CA ALA A 55 -1.05 12.73 -32.92
C ALA A 55 -1.31 12.70 -31.40
N ILE A 56 -0.74 13.64 -30.63
CA ILE A 56 -0.97 13.77 -29.19
C ILE A 56 -2.37 14.35 -28.91
N ARG A 57 -2.80 15.38 -29.65
CA ARG A 57 -4.09 16.06 -29.46
C ARG A 57 -5.28 15.18 -29.84
N ASP A 58 -5.18 14.49 -30.97
CA ASP A 58 -6.23 13.61 -31.49
C ASP A 58 -6.27 12.24 -30.80
N LEU A 59 -5.40 12.02 -29.79
CA LEU A 59 -5.27 10.77 -29.05
C LEU A 59 -4.84 9.57 -29.92
N ALA A 60 -4.15 9.81 -31.03
CA ALA A 60 -3.44 8.75 -31.77
C ALA A 60 -2.29 8.20 -30.91
N VAL A 61 -1.64 9.07 -30.14
CA VAL A 61 -0.71 8.72 -29.05
C VAL A 61 -1.31 9.19 -27.73
N ARG A 62 -1.42 8.27 -26.77
CA ARG A 62 -1.98 8.55 -25.44
C ARG A 62 -1.37 7.66 -24.37
N GLY A 63 -1.62 8.01 -23.12
CA GLY A 63 -0.92 7.48 -21.95
C GLY A 63 0.17 8.46 -21.53
N ALA A 64 0.24 8.78 -20.23
CA ALA A 64 1.12 9.84 -19.74
C ALA A 64 2.59 9.60 -20.13
N PRO A 65 3.16 8.39 -19.98
CA PRO A 65 4.52 8.11 -20.45
C PRO A 65 4.66 8.18 -21.97
N ALA A 66 3.77 7.55 -22.74
CA ALA A 66 3.87 7.54 -24.21
C ALA A 66 3.80 8.94 -24.83
N ILE A 67 2.97 9.83 -24.30
CA ILE A 67 2.90 11.23 -24.75
C ILE A 67 4.23 11.95 -24.46
N GLY A 68 4.81 11.76 -23.28
CA GLY A 68 6.11 12.33 -22.94
C GLY A 68 7.22 11.88 -23.88
N LEU A 69 7.30 10.58 -24.16
CA LEU A 69 8.30 10.01 -25.06
C LEU A 69 8.09 10.44 -26.52
N ALA A 70 6.84 10.57 -26.98
CA ALA A 70 6.53 11.16 -28.28
C ALA A 70 6.97 12.62 -28.38
N GLY A 71 6.76 13.40 -27.33
CA GLY A 71 7.27 14.77 -27.25
C GLY A 71 8.80 14.85 -27.29
N ALA A 72 9.48 13.98 -26.53
CA ALA A 72 10.94 13.87 -26.53
C ALA A 72 11.51 13.55 -27.92
N LEU A 73 10.94 12.56 -28.62
CA LEU A 73 11.32 12.26 -30.00
C LEU A 73 10.91 13.40 -30.96
N GLY A 74 9.82 14.12 -30.70
CA GLY A 74 9.43 15.30 -31.47
C GLY A 74 10.47 16.42 -31.40
N VAL A 75 11.10 16.63 -30.24
CA VAL A 75 12.22 17.58 -30.12
C VAL A 75 13.46 17.06 -30.85
N ALA A 76 13.77 15.76 -30.79
CA ALA A 76 14.87 15.17 -31.57
C ALA A 76 14.64 15.30 -33.09
N LEU A 77 13.40 15.14 -33.54
CA LEU A 77 12.97 15.35 -34.93
C LEU A 77 13.12 16.81 -35.36
N SER A 78 12.70 17.75 -34.51
CA SER A 78 12.93 19.18 -34.72
C SER A 78 14.42 19.51 -34.80
N ALA A 79 15.23 18.99 -33.87
CA ALA A 79 16.67 19.19 -33.85
C ALA A 79 17.33 18.70 -35.15
N ARG A 80 16.98 17.50 -35.64
CA ARG A 80 17.51 17.02 -36.93
C ARG A 80 17.10 17.89 -38.12
N ARG A 81 15.87 18.38 -38.15
CA ARG A 81 15.36 19.22 -39.25
C ARG A 81 15.98 20.62 -39.28
N HIS A 82 16.33 21.15 -38.12
CA HIS A 82 16.94 22.47 -37.96
C HIS A 82 18.48 22.42 -37.91
N THR A 83 19.09 21.24 -38.11
CA THR A 83 20.52 21.11 -38.39
C THR A 83 20.81 21.60 -39.81
N ARG A 84 21.66 22.62 -39.92
CA ARG A 84 22.09 23.22 -41.19
C ARG A 84 23.11 22.33 -41.90
N THR A 85 23.41 22.65 -43.17
CA THR A 85 24.36 21.89 -43.99
C THR A 85 25.79 21.90 -43.45
N ASP A 86 26.16 22.90 -42.64
CA ASP A 86 27.46 22.99 -41.97
C ASP A 86 27.50 22.25 -40.62
N GLY A 87 26.42 21.54 -40.26
CA GLY A 87 26.27 20.82 -39.00
C GLY A 87 25.86 21.70 -37.81
N SER A 88 25.72 23.02 -37.98
CA SER A 88 25.25 23.91 -36.92
C SER A 88 23.75 23.76 -36.68
N LEU A 89 23.34 23.82 -35.42
CA LEU A 89 21.93 23.69 -35.02
C LEU A 89 21.27 25.06 -34.84
N ASP A 90 20.10 25.28 -35.42
CA ASP A 90 19.25 26.43 -35.10
C ASP A 90 18.54 26.23 -33.75
N VAL A 91 19.26 26.58 -32.68
CA VAL A 91 18.81 26.38 -31.29
C VAL A 91 17.48 27.08 -31.00
N ASP A 92 17.26 28.27 -31.55
CA ASP A 92 16.04 29.05 -31.29
C ASP A 92 14.82 28.43 -31.97
N ALA A 93 14.98 27.92 -33.20
CA ALA A 93 13.92 27.19 -33.89
C ALA A 93 13.52 25.91 -33.13
N VAL A 94 14.49 25.14 -32.63
CA VAL A 94 14.21 23.93 -31.83
C VAL A 94 13.50 24.26 -30.52
N ARG A 95 13.92 25.35 -29.84
CA ARG A 95 13.25 25.80 -28.61
C ARG A 95 11.81 26.24 -28.87
N ALA A 96 11.56 26.92 -29.98
CA ALA A 96 10.21 27.31 -30.38
C ALA A 96 9.31 26.09 -30.63
N ASP A 97 9.81 25.08 -31.35
CA ASP A 97 9.07 23.82 -31.58
C ASP A 97 8.85 23.04 -30.28
N ALA A 98 9.86 22.97 -29.40
CA ALA A 98 9.74 22.31 -28.11
C ALA A 98 8.66 22.95 -27.22
N ALA A 99 8.56 24.28 -27.21
CA ALA A 99 7.49 24.99 -26.51
C ALA A 99 6.10 24.65 -27.09
N ARG A 100 5.98 24.52 -28.42
CA ARG A 100 4.73 24.11 -29.08
C ARG A 100 4.34 22.67 -28.71
N ILE A 101 5.32 21.76 -28.67
CA ILE A 101 5.11 20.37 -28.25
C ILE A 101 4.63 20.32 -26.80
N ALA A 102 5.31 21.01 -25.87
CA ALA A 102 4.92 21.04 -24.46
C ALA A 102 3.50 21.58 -24.24
N ALA A 103 3.08 22.56 -25.06
CA ALA A 103 1.75 23.15 -25.03
C ALA A 103 0.66 22.30 -25.74
N ALA A 104 0.99 21.14 -26.31
CA ALA A 104 0.02 20.31 -27.03
C ALA A 104 -1.12 19.83 -26.10
N ARG A 105 -0.79 19.47 -24.85
CA ARG A 105 -1.72 19.12 -23.78
C ARG A 105 -1.19 19.62 -22.42
N PRO A 106 -1.52 20.86 -22.00
CA PRO A 106 -0.92 21.51 -20.83
C PRO A 106 -1.10 20.77 -19.49
N THR A 107 -2.11 19.90 -19.38
CA THR A 107 -2.37 19.08 -18.18
C THR A 107 -1.46 17.84 -18.08
N ALA A 108 -0.80 17.45 -19.18
CA ALA A 108 0.07 16.28 -19.24
C ALA A 108 1.51 16.63 -18.80
N VAL A 109 1.79 16.55 -17.50
CA VAL A 109 3.10 16.92 -16.91
C VAL A 109 4.26 16.12 -17.50
N ASN A 110 4.06 14.84 -17.80
CA ASN A 110 5.08 13.99 -18.44
C ASN A 110 5.56 14.55 -19.79
N LEU A 111 4.70 15.29 -20.51
CA LEU A 111 5.06 15.93 -21.78
C LEU A 111 6.07 17.06 -21.56
N ALA A 112 5.74 18.00 -20.67
CA ALA A 112 6.62 19.12 -20.35
C ALA A 112 7.96 18.63 -19.77
N TRP A 113 7.90 17.67 -18.84
CA TRP A 113 9.07 17.06 -18.21
C TRP A 113 10.00 16.39 -19.23
N ALA A 114 9.46 15.62 -20.17
CA ALA A 114 10.27 14.92 -21.16
C ALA A 114 10.91 15.89 -22.15
N VAL A 115 10.15 16.91 -22.59
CA VAL A 115 10.64 18.00 -23.45
C VAL A 115 11.80 18.75 -22.78
N GLU A 116 11.67 19.12 -21.51
CA GLU A 116 12.71 19.82 -20.76
C GLU A 116 14.01 19.00 -20.68
N ARG A 117 13.90 17.69 -20.39
CA ARG A 117 15.06 16.80 -20.29
C ARG A 117 15.84 16.67 -21.59
N VAL A 118 15.16 16.60 -22.73
CA VAL A 118 15.84 16.47 -24.04
C VAL A 118 16.35 17.80 -24.59
N LEU A 119 15.91 18.93 -24.04
CA LEU A 119 16.49 20.24 -24.34
C LEU A 119 17.82 20.50 -23.64
N ALA A 120 18.12 19.83 -22.52
CA ALA A 120 19.38 19.99 -21.80
C ALA A 120 20.65 19.78 -22.67
N PRO A 121 20.75 18.72 -23.50
CA PRO A 121 21.90 18.51 -24.39
C PRO A 121 21.86 19.31 -25.70
N LEU A 122 20.96 20.29 -25.87
CA LEU A 122 20.75 20.97 -27.16
C LEU A 122 22.03 21.64 -27.72
N ALA A 123 22.89 22.17 -26.84
CA ALA A 123 24.17 22.75 -27.23
C ALA A 123 25.18 21.72 -27.79
N ALA A 124 24.99 20.42 -27.50
CA ALA A 124 25.80 19.33 -28.01
C ALA A 124 25.31 18.78 -29.37
N GLY A 125 24.23 19.36 -29.92
CA GLY A 125 23.72 19.04 -31.26
C GLY A 125 22.61 17.98 -31.30
N ALA A 126 22.08 17.75 -32.50
CA ALA A 126 20.89 16.92 -32.71
C ALA A 126 21.07 15.46 -32.29
N ASP A 127 22.27 14.89 -32.46
CA ASP A 127 22.54 13.50 -32.06
C ASP A 127 22.49 13.32 -30.54
N ALA A 128 22.99 14.28 -29.77
CA ALA A 128 22.93 14.25 -28.31
C ALA A 128 21.48 14.37 -27.77
N VAL A 129 20.65 15.18 -28.45
CA VAL A 129 19.21 15.28 -28.18
C VAL A 129 18.53 13.94 -28.45
N LEU A 130 18.80 13.32 -29.61
CA LEU A 130 18.23 12.01 -29.95
C LEU A 130 18.70 10.92 -28.97
N GLU A 131 19.98 10.85 -28.65
CA GLU A 131 20.53 9.90 -27.69
C GLU A 131 19.82 10.04 -26.33
N THR A 132 19.57 11.27 -25.88
CA THR A 132 18.84 11.53 -24.64
C THR A 132 17.38 11.07 -24.74
N ALA A 133 16.69 11.34 -25.84
CA ALA A 133 15.32 10.86 -26.06
C ALA A 133 15.23 9.32 -26.07
N LEU A 134 16.17 8.64 -26.74
CA LEU A 134 16.24 7.17 -26.75
C LEU A 134 16.53 6.60 -25.36
N LYS A 135 17.42 7.25 -24.58
CA LYS A 135 17.65 6.88 -23.17
C LYS A 135 16.39 7.00 -22.32
N LEU A 136 15.54 8.01 -22.54
CA LEU A 136 14.26 8.11 -21.82
C LEU A 136 13.32 6.93 -22.13
N ILE A 137 13.30 6.46 -23.37
CA ILE A 137 12.53 5.26 -23.77
C ILE A 137 13.06 4.03 -23.04
N GLU A 138 14.38 3.81 -23.05
CA GLU A 138 15.01 2.68 -22.35
C GLU A 138 14.75 2.70 -20.83
N GLN A 139 14.80 3.90 -20.24
CA GLN A 139 14.46 4.13 -18.82
C GLN A 139 13.00 3.78 -18.53
N ASP A 140 12.06 4.23 -19.38
CA ASP A 140 10.63 3.90 -19.25
C ASP A 140 10.39 2.40 -19.33
N VAL A 141 10.96 1.71 -20.33
CA VAL A 141 10.84 0.25 -20.48
C VAL A 141 11.36 -0.48 -19.24
N THR A 142 12.51 -0.04 -18.71
CA THR A 142 13.15 -0.65 -17.54
C THR A 142 12.33 -0.41 -16.27
N ALA A 143 11.87 0.82 -16.05
CA ALA A 143 11.08 1.20 -14.89
C ALA A 143 9.74 0.45 -14.88
N ASN A 144 9.01 0.47 -16.00
CA ASN A 144 7.72 -0.20 -16.13
C ASN A 144 7.84 -1.72 -15.91
N ARG A 145 8.88 -2.35 -16.46
CA ARG A 145 9.13 -3.78 -16.22
C ARG A 145 9.38 -4.07 -14.74
N ARG A 146 10.21 -3.27 -14.06
CA ARG A 146 10.50 -3.45 -12.63
C ARG A 146 9.26 -3.24 -11.78
N ALA A 147 8.52 -2.15 -12.00
CA ALA A 147 7.27 -1.86 -11.30
C ALA A 147 6.25 -2.99 -11.50
N ALA A 148 6.10 -3.49 -12.74
CA ALA A 148 5.21 -4.58 -13.06
C ALA A 148 5.59 -5.88 -12.33
N THR A 149 6.88 -6.24 -12.33
CA THR A 149 7.39 -7.42 -11.60
C THR A 149 7.19 -7.29 -10.10
N SER A 150 7.55 -6.16 -9.50
CA SER A 150 7.37 -5.91 -8.06
C SER A 150 5.90 -5.90 -7.66
N ALA A 151 5.02 -5.34 -8.51
CA ALA A 151 3.58 -5.37 -8.26
C ALA A 151 3.02 -6.79 -8.39
N ALA A 152 3.51 -7.59 -9.35
CA ALA A 152 3.12 -8.99 -9.47
C ALA A 152 3.53 -9.77 -8.22
N ASP A 153 4.76 -9.57 -7.74
CA ASP A 153 5.24 -10.14 -6.48
C ASP A 153 4.32 -9.75 -5.34
N LEU A 154 3.94 -8.47 -5.21
CA LEU A 154 3.03 -7.98 -4.18
C LEU A 154 1.62 -8.59 -4.28
N VAL A 155 1.08 -8.75 -5.48
CA VAL A 155 -0.25 -9.31 -5.70
C VAL A 155 -0.30 -10.76 -5.25
N GLU A 156 0.75 -11.56 -5.46
CA GLU A 156 0.77 -12.96 -5.05
C GLU A 156 0.61 -13.19 -3.53
N LEU A 157 0.68 -12.11 -2.73
CA LEU A 157 0.80 -12.13 -1.27
C LEU A 157 -0.47 -11.65 -0.64
N LEU A 158 -1.00 -10.60 -1.26
CA LEU A 158 -2.28 -10.01 -0.93
C LEU A 158 -3.40 -10.96 -1.37
N ALA A 159 -3.20 -11.66 -2.49
CA ALA A 159 -4.22 -12.49 -3.09
C ALA A 159 -4.15 -13.97 -2.64
N PRO A 160 -5.28 -14.69 -2.74
CA PRO A 160 -5.35 -16.13 -2.51
C PRO A 160 -4.33 -16.95 -3.32
N GLU A 161 -4.01 -18.17 -2.88
CA GLU A 161 -3.26 -19.13 -3.71
C GLU A 161 -4.04 -19.53 -4.97
N GLY A 162 -3.34 -19.97 -6.01
CA GLY A 162 -3.94 -20.42 -7.26
C GLY A 162 -4.23 -19.29 -8.26
N PRO A 163 -4.94 -19.61 -9.35
CA PRO A 163 -5.32 -18.65 -10.39
C PRO A 163 -6.24 -17.55 -9.85
N LEU A 164 -5.98 -16.32 -10.27
CA LEU A 164 -6.60 -15.09 -9.80
C LEU A 164 -7.53 -14.50 -10.85
N VAL A 165 -8.63 -13.92 -10.39
CA VAL A 165 -9.46 -13.01 -11.19
C VAL A 165 -9.06 -11.58 -10.86
N LEU A 166 -8.40 -10.94 -11.81
CA LEU A 166 -7.92 -9.56 -11.67
C LEU A 166 -8.95 -8.60 -12.28
N LEU A 167 -9.05 -7.38 -11.76
CA LEU A 167 -9.83 -6.31 -12.38
C LEU A 167 -8.92 -5.12 -12.72
N THR A 168 -9.07 -4.55 -13.90
CA THR A 168 -8.33 -3.35 -14.31
C THR A 168 -9.23 -2.32 -15.00
N HIS A 169 -8.75 -1.09 -15.04
CA HIS A 169 -9.48 0.08 -15.53
C HIS A 169 -8.58 0.94 -16.44
N CYS A 170 -9.17 1.53 -17.49
CA CYS A 170 -8.46 2.24 -18.56
C CYS A 170 -7.51 1.33 -19.37
N ASN A 171 -6.45 1.92 -19.94
CA ASN A 171 -5.38 1.23 -20.64
C ASN A 171 -4.03 1.68 -20.10
N THR A 172 -3.29 0.72 -19.58
CA THR A 172 -1.97 0.88 -18.94
C THR A 172 -0.97 -0.13 -19.49
N GLY A 173 -1.19 -0.55 -20.73
CA GLY A 173 -0.37 -1.49 -21.48
C GLY A 173 0.77 -0.82 -22.23
N ARG A 174 1.33 -1.55 -23.19
CA ARG A 174 2.40 -1.03 -24.05
C ARG A 174 1.92 0.14 -24.89
N LEU A 175 0.62 0.27 -25.15
CA LEU A 175 0.06 1.39 -25.89
C LEU A 175 0.06 2.70 -25.08
N ALA A 176 0.13 2.61 -23.74
CA ALA A 176 0.20 3.77 -22.86
C ALA A 176 1.64 4.14 -22.42
N THR A 177 2.60 3.26 -22.70
CA THR A 177 4.03 3.40 -22.34
C THR A 177 4.93 3.17 -23.57
N ALA A 178 6.25 3.09 -23.42
CA ALA A 178 7.12 2.64 -24.51
C ALA A 178 6.90 1.16 -24.86
N ALA A 179 6.85 0.31 -23.82
CA ALA A 179 6.66 -1.12 -23.91
C ALA A 179 6.16 -1.69 -22.57
N GLY A 180 5.61 -2.91 -22.60
CA GLY A 180 5.20 -3.69 -21.42
C GLY A 180 3.94 -3.18 -20.72
N GLY A 181 3.94 -1.91 -20.31
CA GLY A 181 2.89 -1.27 -19.51
C GLY A 181 3.19 -1.28 -18.01
N THR A 182 2.30 -0.65 -17.23
CA THR A 182 2.37 -0.63 -15.76
C THR A 182 1.42 -1.67 -15.17
N ALA A 183 0.18 -1.31 -14.81
CA ALA A 183 -0.79 -2.24 -14.24
C ALA A 183 -1.16 -3.37 -15.21
N LEU A 184 -1.22 -3.10 -16.52
CA LEU A 184 -1.42 -4.17 -17.51
C LEU A 184 -0.13 -5.00 -17.66
N GLY A 185 1.04 -4.37 -17.53
CA GLY A 185 2.32 -5.08 -17.43
C GLY A 185 2.34 -6.07 -16.26
N THR A 186 1.80 -5.68 -15.10
CA THR A 186 1.64 -6.58 -13.94
C THR A 186 0.71 -7.74 -14.25
N VAL A 187 -0.40 -7.50 -14.94
CA VAL A 187 -1.33 -8.55 -15.39
C VAL A 187 -0.62 -9.53 -16.34
N LEU A 188 0.14 -9.02 -17.32
CA LEU A 188 0.88 -9.85 -18.27
C LEU A 188 1.98 -10.68 -17.58
N GLU A 189 2.67 -10.09 -16.59
CA GLU A 189 3.66 -10.79 -15.76
C GLU A 189 3.00 -11.90 -14.94
N LEU A 190 1.86 -11.64 -14.28
CA LEU A 190 1.09 -12.66 -13.56
C LEU A 190 0.58 -13.76 -14.50
N ALA A 191 0.18 -13.41 -15.72
CA ALA A 191 -0.26 -14.38 -16.72
C ALA A 191 0.91 -15.29 -17.16
N ALA A 192 2.09 -14.71 -17.39
CA ALA A 192 3.32 -15.47 -17.68
C ALA A 192 3.71 -16.42 -16.54
N ARG A 193 3.38 -16.07 -15.29
CA ARG A 193 3.54 -16.93 -14.10
C ARG A 193 2.42 -17.97 -13.93
N GLY A 194 1.45 -18.04 -14.85
CA GLY A 194 0.30 -18.96 -14.76
C GLY A 194 -0.67 -18.60 -13.62
N ARG A 195 -0.66 -17.36 -13.14
CA ARG A 195 -1.48 -16.90 -12.01
C ARG A 195 -2.80 -16.26 -12.40
N VAL A 196 -3.06 -16.00 -13.69
CA VAL A 196 -4.29 -15.33 -14.14
C VAL A 196 -5.30 -16.38 -14.58
N ALA A 197 -6.42 -16.48 -13.87
CA ALA A 197 -7.60 -17.20 -14.36
C ALA A 197 -8.31 -16.37 -15.42
N GLU A 198 -8.49 -15.08 -15.12
CA GLU A 198 -9.20 -14.13 -15.96
C GLU A 198 -8.89 -12.69 -15.55
N VAL A 199 -9.03 -11.77 -16.51
CA VAL A 199 -9.03 -10.32 -16.27
C VAL A 199 -10.41 -9.74 -16.58
N LEU A 200 -11.07 -9.16 -15.58
CA LEU A 200 -12.21 -8.28 -15.79
C LEU A 200 -11.70 -6.90 -16.23
N VAL A 201 -12.16 -6.45 -17.38
CA VAL A 201 -11.76 -5.17 -17.99
C VAL A 201 -12.96 -4.25 -17.98
N ASP A 202 -12.87 -3.17 -17.23
CA ASP A 202 -13.86 -2.09 -17.31
C ASP A 202 -13.77 -1.43 -18.70
N GLU A 203 -14.91 -1.19 -19.36
CA GLU A 203 -14.91 -0.58 -20.69
C GLU A 203 -14.25 0.80 -20.73
N THR A 204 -14.33 1.53 -19.61
CA THR A 204 -13.75 2.86 -19.36
C THR A 204 -14.42 3.95 -20.19
N ARG A 205 -15.67 4.29 -19.89
CA ARG A 205 -16.33 5.46 -20.52
C ARG A 205 -15.65 6.77 -20.09
N PRO A 206 -15.71 7.82 -20.93
CA PRO A 206 -16.38 7.85 -22.24
C PRO A 206 -15.54 7.30 -23.40
N LEU A 207 -14.21 7.29 -23.30
CA LEU A 207 -13.31 7.01 -24.43
C LEU A 207 -13.10 5.52 -24.75
N LEU A 208 -13.67 4.65 -23.92
CA LEU A 208 -13.70 3.20 -24.10
C LEU A 208 -12.28 2.59 -24.17
N GLN A 209 -11.35 3.07 -23.35
CA GLN A 209 -9.96 2.62 -23.41
C GLN A 209 -9.79 1.16 -23.05
N GLY A 210 -10.51 0.68 -22.02
CA GLY A 210 -10.46 -0.72 -21.64
C GLY A 210 -11.03 -1.62 -22.73
N ALA A 211 -12.18 -1.24 -23.29
CA ALA A 211 -12.82 -1.99 -24.38
C ALA A 211 -12.00 -2.00 -25.68
N ARG A 212 -11.41 -0.87 -26.06
CA ARG A 212 -10.74 -0.72 -27.36
C ARG A 212 -9.28 -1.16 -27.35
N LEU A 213 -8.57 -0.91 -26.25
CA LEU A 213 -7.11 -1.11 -26.19
C LEU A 213 -6.70 -2.21 -25.23
N THR A 214 -7.19 -2.19 -23.99
CA THR A 214 -6.79 -3.20 -23.00
C THR A 214 -7.25 -4.60 -23.40
N ALA A 215 -8.52 -4.74 -23.81
CA ALA A 215 -9.04 -5.97 -24.38
C ALA A 215 -8.26 -6.43 -25.63
N TRP A 216 -7.87 -5.49 -26.48
CA TRP A 216 -7.06 -5.78 -27.67
C TRP A 216 -5.66 -6.30 -27.30
N GLU A 217 -4.97 -5.64 -26.35
CA GLU A 217 -3.65 -6.07 -25.88
C GLU A 217 -3.69 -7.44 -25.18
N LEU A 218 -4.70 -7.69 -24.33
CA LEU A 218 -4.90 -8.98 -23.67
C LEU A 218 -5.20 -10.08 -24.69
N GLY A 219 -6.03 -9.79 -25.71
CA GLY A 219 -6.31 -10.71 -26.80
C GLY A 219 -5.06 -11.08 -27.60
N GLN A 220 -4.22 -10.09 -27.92
CA GLN A 220 -2.94 -10.32 -28.60
C GLN A 220 -1.97 -11.16 -27.76
N ALA A 221 -2.02 -11.03 -26.43
CA ALA A 221 -1.20 -11.79 -25.50
C ALA A 221 -1.79 -13.19 -25.16
N GLY A 222 -2.99 -13.51 -25.63
CA GLY A 222 -3.67 -14.76 -25.28
C GLY A 222 -4.09 -14.86 -23.81
N VAL A 223 -4.20 -13.74 -23.10
CA VAL A 223 -4.62 -13.70 -21.69
C VAL A 223 -6.15 -13.72 -21.62
N PRO A 224 -6.78 -14.65 -20.87
CA PRO A 224 -8.24 -14.68 -20.75
C PRO A 224 -8.80 -13.40 -20.13
N TYR A 225 -9.80 -12.81 -20.77
CA TYR A 225 -10.45 -11.60 -20.26
C TYR A 225 -11.95 -11.57 -20.56
N ARG A 226 -12.69 -10.81 -19.75
CA ARG A 226 -14.08 -10.42 -20.00
C ARG A 226 -14.22 -8.92 -19.86
N LEU A 227 -14.89 -8.32 -20.84
CA LEU A 227 -15.26 -6.91 -20.80
C LEU A 227 -16.52 -6.73 -19.95
N CYS A 228 -16.54 -5.69 -19.13
CA CYS A 228 -17.73 -5.27 -18.39
C CYS A 228 -17.95 -3.76 -18.49
N PRO A 229 -19.22 -3.29 -18.48
CA PRO A 229 -19.48 -1.87 -18.29
C PRO A 229 -18.96 -1.43 -16.92
N ASP A 230 -18.50 -0.19 -16.79
CA ASP A 230 -17.86 0.34 -15.57
C ASP A 230 -18.72 0.11 -14.31
N SER A 231 -20.05 0.23 -14.44
CA SER A 231 -21.00 0.03 -13.35
C SER A 231 -21.10 -1.41 -12.83
N ALA A 232 -20.60 -2.40 -13.58
CA ALA A 232 -20.64 -3.81 -13.19
C ALA A 232 -19.46 -4.22 -12.29
N ALA A 233 -18.39 -3.41 -12.20
CA ALA A 233 -17.23 -3.69 -11.36
C ALA A 233 -17.60 -3.90 -9.88
N ALA A 234 -18.44 -3.00 -9.32
CA ALA A 234 -18.94 -3.14 -7.96
C ALA A 234 -19.77 -4.42 -7.77
N ALA A 235 -20.58 -4.80 -8.75
CA ALA A 235 -21.36 -6.04 -8.71
C ALA A 235 -20.45 -7.27 -8.73
N ALA A 236 -19.38 -7.28 -9.53
CA ALA A 236 -18.39 -8.35 -9.56
C ALA A 236 -17.68 -8.50 -8.20
N MET A 237 -17.25 -7.39 -7.60
CA MET A 237 -16.66 -7.38 -6.26
C MET A 237 -17.65 -7.84 -5.18
N SER A 238 -18.92 -7.43 -5.24
CA SER A 238 -19.93 -7.85 -4.26
C SER A 238 -20.23 -9.35 -4.28
N ARG A 239 -19.95 -10.00 -5.42
CA ARG A 239 -20.06 -11.45 -5.61
C ARG A 239 -18.76 -12.20 -5.29
N SER A 240 -17.77 -11.50 -4.72
CA SER A 240 -16.43 -12.04 -4.44
C SER A 240 -15.74 -12.64 -5.67
N MET A 241 -16.00 -12.06 -6.85
CA MET A 241 -15.39 -12.54 -8.09
C MET A 241 -13.99 -11.99 -8.33
N VAL A 242 -13.59 -10.90 -7.66
CA VAL A 242 -12.34 -10.17 -7.92
C VAL A 242 -11.38 -10.37 -6.77
N ASP A 243 -10.16 -10.83 -7.07
CA ASP A 243 -9.11 -11.08 -6.09
C ASP A 243 -8.22 -9.85 -5.87
N CYS A 244 -8.04 -9.01 -6.89
CA CYS A 244 -7.23 -7.80 -6.82
C CYS A 244 -7.62 -6.82 -7.93
N VAL A 245 -7.61 -5.52 -7.61
CA VAL A 245 -7.75 -4.43 -8.56
C VAL A 245 -6.38 -3.83 -8.86
N LEU A 246 -6.03 -3.73 -10.15
CA LEU A 246 -4.78 -3.18 -10.64
C LEU A 246 -5.06 -1.99 -11.57
N VAL A 247 -4.56 -0.81 -11.22
CA VAL A 247 -4.73 0.42 -12.02
C VAL A 247 -3.41 1.17 -12.18
N GLY A 248 -3.32 2.00 -13.22
CA GLY A 248 -2.21 2.93 -13.39
C GLY A 248 -2.40 4.23 -12.60
N ALA A 249 -1.55 5.21 -12.89
CA ALA A 249 -1.71 6.58 -12.43
C ALA A 249 -1.30 7.56 -13.53
N ASP A 250 -1.98 8.70 -13.58
CA ASP A 250 -1.53 9.86 -14.35
C ASP A 250 -0.68 10.80 -13.49
N ARG A 251 -1.01 10.92 -12.19
CA ARG A 251 -0.23 11.71 -11.23
C ARG A 251 -0.43 11.21 -9.80
N ILE A 252 0.63 11.23 -8.99
CA ILE A 252 0.59 10.81 -7.59
C ILE A 252 1.14 11.94 -6.71
N ALA A 253 0.34 12.40 -5.75
CA ALA A 253 0.77 13.40 -4.76
C ALA A 253 1.63 12.77 -3.65
N THR A 254 2.31 13.60 -2.86
CA THR A 254 3.24 13.15 -1.82
C THR A 254 2.60 12.25 -0.76
N ASN A 255 1.33 12.48 -0.41
CA ASN A 255 0.58 11.65 0.52
C ASN A 255 0.05 10.33 -0.08
N GLY A 256 0.26 10.09 -1.38
CA GLY A 256 -0.22 8.92 -2.12
C GLY A 256 -1.58 9.10 -2.81
N ASP A 257 -2.23 10.26 -2.69
CA ASP A 257 -3.44 10.54 -3.46
C ASP A 257 -3.13 10.44 -4.95
N THR A 258 -3.93 9.65 -5.66
CA THR A 258 -3.63 9.25 -7.02
C THR A 258 -4.70 9.79 -7.97
N ALA A 259 -4.30 10.66 -8.89
CA ALA A 259 -5.12 11.04 -10.02
C ALA A 259 -4.98 10.00 -11.14
N ASN A 260 -6.10 9.46 -11.59
CA ASN A 260 -6.16 8.48 -12.68
C ASN A 260 -7.47 8.65 -13.45
N LYS A 261 -7.65 7.86 -14.52
CA LYS A 261 -8.86 7.89 -15.35
C LYS A 261 -10.15 7.87 -14.53
N ILE A 262 -11.11 8.73 -14.90
CA ILE A 262 -12.45 8.79 -14.30
C ILE A 262 -13.06 7.39 -14.20
N GLY A 263 -13.54 7.04 -13.00
CA GLY A 263 -13.98 5.69 -12.63
C GLY A 263 -13.07 5.03 -11.59
N THR A 264 -11.79 5.43 -11.52
CA THR A 264 -10.81 4.85 -10.60
C THR A 264 -11.20 5.05 -9.14
N TYR A 265 -11.65 6.25 -8.75
CA TYR A 265 -12.10 6.51 -7.39
C TYR A 265 -13.30 5.63 -6.98
N GLY A 266 -14.31 5.52 -7.85
CA GLY A 266 -15.48 4.68 -7.60
C GLY A 266 -15.11 3.19 -7.46
N LEU A 267 -14.11 2.76 -8.22
CA LEU A 267 -13.55 1.42 -8.14
C LEU A 267 -12.83 1.19 -6.80
N ALA A 268 -12.02 2.14 -6.34
CA ALA A 268 -11.31 2.07 -5.06
C ALA A 268 -12.27 2.04 -3.87
N VAL A 269 -13.34 2.86 -3.90
CA VAL A 269 -14.42 2.83 -2.88
C VAL A 269 -15.08 1.45 -2.82
N SER A 270 -15.36 0.86 -3.98
CA SER A 270 -15.97 -0.47 -4.08
C SER A 270 -15.02 -1.55 -3.57
N ALA A 271 -13.74 -1.49 -3.93
CA ALA A 271 -12.72 -2.42 -3.49
C ALA A 271 -12.56 -2.39 -1.96
N ALA A 272 -12.44 -1.19 -1.37
CA ALA A 272 -12.36 -1.00 0.08
C ALA A 272 -13.61 -1.55 0.80
N ARG A 273 -14.81 -1.32 0.25
CA ARG A 273 -16.07 -1.83 0.81
C ARG A 273 -16.13 -3.36 0.87
N HIS A 274 -15.48 -4.04 -0.09
CA HIS A 274 -15.50 -5.49 -0.25
C HIS A 274 -14.22 -6.18 0.21
N GLY A 275 -13.24 -5.42 0.74
CA GLY A 275 -11.96 -5.98 1.20
C GLY A 275 -11.09 -6.51 0.07
N VAL A 276 -11.27 -6.00 -1.16
CA VAL A 276 -10.44 -6.35 -2.32
C VAL A 276 -9.21 -5.44 -2.34
N PRO A 277 -7.98 -5.97 -2.41
CA PRO A 277 -6.78 -5.17 -2.57
C PRO A 277 -6.86 -4.26 -3.80
N PHE A 278 -6.52 -2.98 -3.61
CA PHE A 278 -6.48 -1.97 -4.66
C PHE A 278 -5.04 -1.48 -4.84
N VAL A 279 -4.40 -1.85 -5.94
CA VAL A 279 -2.99 -1.61 -6.19
C VAL A 279 -2.81 -0.67 -7.38
N VAL A 280 -2.15 0.46 -7.12
CA VAL A 280 -1.70 1.40 -8.15
C VAL A 280 -0.30 0.98 -8.59
N VAL A 281 -0.07 0.89 -9.91
CA VAL A 281 1.25 0.60 -10.49
C VAL A 281 1.65 1.75 -11.39
N ALA A 282 2.70 2.47 -11.01
CA ALA A 282 3.16 3.63 -11.75
C ALA A 282 4.65 3.91 -11.46
N PRO A 283 5.42 4.33 -12.47
CA PRO A 283 6.83 4.65 -12.28
C PRO A 283 7.01 5.90 -11.39
N GLU A 284 8.21 6.08 -10.82
CA GLU A 284 8.56 7.26 -10.01
C GLU A 284 8.37 8.58 -10.76
N SER A 285 8.46 8.57 -12.09
CA SER A 285 8.19 9.74 -12.94
C SER A 285 6.73 10.21 -12.92
N SER A 286 5.80 9.43 -12.35
CA SER A 286 4.39 9.82 -12.16
C SER A 286 4.14 10.52 -10.83
N TRP A 287 5.14 10.58 -9.94
CA TRP A 287 5.06 11.30 -8.68
C TRP A 287 5.30 12.79 -8.88
N ASP A 288 4.42 13.60 -8.31
CA ASP A 288 4.51 15.05 -8.33
C ASP A 288 4.85 15.55 -6.92
N PRO A 289 6.14 15.80 -6.61
CA PRO A 289 6.56 16.27 -5.30
C PRO A 289 6.10 17.71 -5.01
N THR A 290 5.55 18.42 -6.01
CA THR A 290 4.99 19.76 -5.80
C THR A 290 3.58 19.72 -5.22
N LEU A 291 2.92 18.56 -5.26
CA LEU A 291 1.59 18.34 -4.69
C LEU A 291 1.72 17.63 -3.34
N ALA A 292 1.23 18.28 -2.28
CA ALA A 292 1.14 17.68 -0.96
C ALA A 292 0.05 16.58 -0.92
N ASP A 293 -1.09 16.85 -1.54
CA ASP A 293 -2.26 15.98 -1.59
C ASP A 293 -3.02 16.13 -2.93
N GLY A 294 -4.08 15.35 -3.07
CA GLY A 294 -4.90 15.31 -4.28
C GLY A 294 -5.72 16.57 -4.57
N SER A 295 -5.89 17.49 -3.60
CA SER A 295 -6.68 18.71 -3.80
C SER A 295 -6.02 19.71 -4.76
N GLY A 296 -4.70 19.61 -4.92
CA GLY A 296 -3.95 20.43 -5.89
C GLY A 296 -4.01 19.92 -7.33
N VAL A 297 -4.63 18.76 -7.60
CA VAL A 297 -4.77 18.23 -8.95
C VAL A 297 -5.85 19.00 -9.70
N VAL A 298 -5.46 19.69 -10.76
CA VAL A 298 -6.40 20.31 -11.70
C VAL A 298 -6.96 19.23 -12.63
N VAL A 299 -8.25 18.91 -12.47
CA VAL A 299 -8.93 17.90 -13.28
C VAL A 299 -9.36 18.49 -14.63
N GLU A 300 -8.92 17.87 -15.72
CA GLU A 300 -9.30 18.23 -17.09
C GLU A 300 -10.78 17.87 -17.34
N GLU A 301 -11.62 18.87 -17.62
CA GLU A 301 -12.97 18.65 -18.16
C GLU A 301 -12.94 18.65 -19.69
N ARG A 302 -13.62 17.68 -20.31
CA ARG A 302 -13.55 17.43 -21.74
C ARG A 302 -14.89 17.62 -22.44
N ALA A 303 -14.82 17.68 -23.76
CA ALA A 303 -15.96 17.98 -24.63
C ALA A 303 -17.15 17.03 -24.38
N ALA A 304 -18.37 17.58 -24.45
CA ALA A 304 -19.62 16.86 -24.22
C ALA A 304 -19.84 15.73 -25.24
N GLU A 305 -19.26 15.86 -26.44
CA GLU A 305 -19.32 14.91 -27.53
C GLU A 305 -18.73 13.54 -27.15
N GLU A 306 -17.74 13.47 -26.24
CA GLU A 306 -17.19 12.18 -25.79
C GLU A 306 -18.26 11.35 -25.06
N VAL A 307 -19.19 12.01 -24.36
CA VAL A 307 -20.29 11.36 -23.64
C VAL A 307 -21.51 11.19 -24.54
N THR A 308 -21.90 12.24 -25.28
CA THR A 308 -23.13 12.25 -26.08
C THR A 308 -23.02 11.48 -27.40
N MET A 309 -21.82 11.13 -27.84
CA MET A 309 -21.55 10.35 -29.04
C MET A 309 -20.75 9.09 -28.73
N VAL A 310 -21.07 7.97 -29.39
CA VAL A 310 -20.29 6.73 -29.34
C VAL A 310 -20.07 6.26 -30.77
N ALA A 311 -18.81 6.03 -31.15
CA ALA A 311 -18.43 5.58 -32.50
C ALA A 311 -18.97 6.47 -33.65
N GLY A 312 -19.13 7.78 -33.41
CA GLY A 312 -19.64 8.75 -34.38
C GLY A 312 -21.16 8.92 -34.37
N GLU A 313 -21.88 8.12 -33.59
CA GLU A 313 -23.34 8.16 -33.49
C GLU A 313 -23.82 8.82 -32.20
N ARG A 314 -24.88 9.62 -32.28
CA ARG A 314 -25.45 10.33 -31.13
C ARG A 314 -26.27 9.38 -30.26
N VAL A 315 -25.97 9.34 -28.96
CA VAL A 315 -26.65 8.49 -27.97
C VAL A 315 -27.40 9.28 -26.90
N ALA A 316 -27.23 10.60 -26.85
CA ALA A 316 -27.94 11.51 -25.94
C ALA A 316 -28.73 12.58 -26.73
N PRO A 317 -29.78 13.19 -26.14
CA PRO A 317 -30.51 14.29 -26.76
C PRO A 317 -29.59 15.43 -27.24
N ALA A 318 -29.96 16.08 -28.34
CA ALA A 318 -29.23 17.25 -28.83
C ALA A 318 -29.26 18.37 -27.78
N GLY A 319 -28.11 19.00 -27.52
CA GLY A 319 -27.97 20.07 -26.54
C GLY A 319 -27.92 19.63 -25.07
N ALA A 320 -27.82 18.31 -24.79
CA ALA A 320 -27.63 17.83 -23.43
C ALA A 320 -26.35 18.40 -22.82
N GLU A 321 -26.48 19.06 -21.66
CA GLU A 321 -25.34 19.47 -20.85
C GLU A 321 -24.67 18.23 -20.22
N VAL A 322 -23.34 18.25 -20.12
CA VAL A 322 -22.55 17.10 -19.71
C VAL A 322 -21.52 17.53 -18.67
N PHE A 323 -21.42 16.74 -17.61
CA PHE A 323 -20.28 16.75 -16.70
C PHE A 323 -19.30 15.64 -17.11
N ASN A 324 -18.13 16.00 -17.65
CA ASN A 324 -17.16 15.05 -18.21
C ASN A 324 -15.73 15.33 -17.71
N PRO A 325 -15.44 15.08 -16.43
CA PRO A 325 -14.07 15.06 -15.94
C PRO A 325 -13.32 13.87 -16.56
N ALA A 326 -12.15 14.11 -17.11
CA ALA A 326 -11.32 13.05 -17.70
C ALA A 326 -10.64 12.18 -16.64
N PHE A 327 -10.51 12.67 -15.41
CA PHE A 327 -9.80 12.04 -14.31
C PHE A 327 -10.59 12.22 -13.01
N ASP A 328 -10.35 11.33 -12.06
CA ASP A 328 -10.73 11.52 -10.66
C ASP A 328 -9.51 11.32 -9.76
N VAL A 329 -9.64 11.68 -8.48
CA VAL A 329 -8.58 11.54 -7.48
C VAL A 329 -9.01 10.49 -6.48
N THR A 330 -8.21 9.43 -6.36
CA THR A 330 -8.37 8.38 -5.36
C THR A 330 -7.55 8.72 -4.11
N PRO A 331 -8.18 8.94 -2.95
CA PRO A 331 -7.47 9.18 -1.70
C PRO A 331 -6.56 7.99 -1.32
N GLY A 332 -5.37 8.29 -0.79
CA GLY A 332 -4.40 7.28 -0.40
C GLY A 332 -4.96 6.23 0.57
N GLU A 333 -5.88 6.60 1.45
CA GLU A 333 -6.54 5.70 2.40
C GLU A 333 -7.35 4.55 1.76
N LEU A 334 -7.71 4.67 0.48
CA LEU A 334 -8.40 3.62 -0.27
C LEU A 334 -7.42 2.72 -1.05
N ILE A 335 -6.13 3.09 -1.10
CA ILE A 335 -5.11 2.41 -1.88
C ILE A 335 -4.37 1.43 -0.98
N THR A 336 -4.43 0.14 -1.31
CA THR A 336 -3.71 -0.90 -0.57
C THR A 336 -2.19 -0.75 -0.73
N ALA A 337 -1.74 -0.44 -1.94
CA ALA A 337 -0.34 -0.11 -2.23
C ALA A 337 -0.19 0.68 -3.53
N ILE A 338 0.87 1.47 -3.60
CA ILE A 338 1.40 2.12 -4.79
C ILE A 338 2.77 1.48 -5.07
N VAL A 339 2.95 0.91 -6.25
CA VAL A 339 4.17 0.21 -6.62
C VAL A 339 4.86 0.91 -7.79
N SER A 340 6.14 1.24 -7.59
CA SER A 340 7.04 1.78 -8.60
C SER A 340 8.20 0.82 -8.87
N GLU A 341 9.14 1.24 -9.72
CA GLU A 341 10.37 0.52 -9.99
C GLU A 341 11.34 0.46 -8.81
N SER A 342 11.12 1.26 -7.77
CA SER A 342 12.05 1.44 -6.65
C SER A 342 11.45 1.25 -5.26
N ARG A 343 10.10 1.24 -5.13
CA ARG A 343 9.44 1.06 -3.83
C ARG A 343 8.01 0.55 -3.93
N VAL A 344 7.55 -0.03 -2.82
CA VAL A 344 6.13 -0.28 -2.51
C VAL A 344 5.70 0.64 -1.38
N LEU A 345 4.88 1.66 -1.67
CA LEU A 345 4.26 2.51 -0.64
C LEU A 345 2.89 1.96 -0.26
N ARG A 346 2.52 2.03 1.03
CA ARG A 346 1.15 1.75 1.50
C ARG A 346 0.57 3.03 2.11
N PRO A 347 -0.12 3.88 1.32
CA PRO A 347 -0.61 5.16 1.84
C PRO A 347 -1.54 4.95 3.05
N GLY A 348 -1.45 5.83 4.05
CA GLY A 348 -2.17 5.66 5.32
C GLY A 348 -1.59 4.62 6.29
N ARG A 349 -0.58 3.83 5.87
CA ARG A 349 0.35 3.11 6.76
C ARG A 349 1.69 3.85 6.68
N THR A 350 2.14 4.49 7.76
CA THR A 350 3.49 5.07 7.79
C THR A 350 4.52 4.00 7.38
N ALA A 351 5.36 4.33 6.41
CA ALA A 351 6.24 3.41 5.70
C ALA A 351 7.40 2.88 6.58
N GLU A 352 7.68 1.59 6.48
CA GLU A 352 9.00 0.96 6.71
C GLU A 352 9.20 -0.08 5.57
N PRO A 353 10.45 -0.37 5.15
CA PRO A 353 10.80 -0.88 3.83
C PRO A 353 10.68 -2.41 3.64
N ASP A 354 10.65 -2.81 2.37
CA ASP A 354 10.24 -4.10 1.80
C ASP A 354 10.84 -5.37 2.45
N GLY A 355 9.95 -6.33 2.71
CA GLY A 355 10.25 -7.70 3.06
C GLY A 355 9.25 -8.65 2.41
N THR A 356 9.81 -9.65 1.72
CA THR A 356 9.17 -10.71 0.95
C THR A 356 8.06 -11.49 1.65
N PRO A 357 7.33 -12.34 0.91
CA PRO A 357 5.98 -12.69 1.32
C PRO A 357 5.52 -14.13 1.12
N SER A 358 4.72 -14.64 2.07
CA SER A 358 4.11 -15.96 1.98
C SER A 358 2.60 -15.94 2.23
N ARG A 359 1.92 -16.35 1.17
CA ARG A 359 0.55 -16.79 0.91
C ARG A 359 -0.21 -17.55 2.02
N GLY A 360 -1.56 -17.45 1.97
CA GLY A 360 -2.45 -18.62 2.15
C GLY A 360 -3.81 -18.44 2.84
N ARG A 361 -4.86 -18.00 2.08
CA ARG A 361 -6.30 -18.42 2.01
C ARG A 361 -7.06 -19.00 3.23
N ALA A 362 -8.39 -18.95 3.37
CA ALA A 362 -9.58 -18.21 2.87
C ALA A 362 -10.85 -18.93 3.42
N ALA A 363 -11.95 -18.21 3.70
CA ALA A 363 -13.38 -18.56 3.42
C ALA A 363 -14.38 -17.88 4.40
N GLY A 364 -15.35 -17.12 3.85
CA GLY A 364 -16.46 -16.43 4.56
C GLY A 364 -17.71 -17.30 4.77
N PRO A 365 -18.96 -16.81 4.62
CA PRO A 365 -19.47 -15.43 4.67
C PRO A 365 -20.73 -15.26 5.58
N ALA A 366 -21.10 -14.01 5.93
CA ALA A 366 -22.51 -13.55 5.99
C ALA A 366 -22.58 -12.04 6.33
N SER A 367 -23.36 -11.29 5.55
CA SER A 367 -23.88 -9.96 5.89
C SER A 367 -25.42 -10.03 5.93
N PRO A 368 -26.09 -9.10 6.65
CA PRO A 368 -26.67 -7.96 5.94
C PRO A 368 -26.53 -6.60 6.67
N THR A 369 -26.52 -5.53 5.87
CA THR A 369 -26.47 -4.07 6.14
C THR A 369 -27.83 -3.45 6.53
N PRO A 370 -27.99 -2.10 6.70
CA PRO A 370 -27.14 -1.04 7.29
C PRO A 370 -27.93 -0.07 8.23
N ALA A 371 -27.26 0.81 9.01
CA ALA A 371 -27.89 2.04 9.50
C ALA A 371 -26.87 3.14 9.88
N ALA A 372 -27.30 4.39 9.70
CA ALA A 372 -26.57 5.65 9.80
C ALA A 372 -26.08 6.01 11.22
N GLY A 373 -25.05 6.87 11.28
CA GLY A 373 -24.65 7.60 12.48
C GLY A 373 -23.16 7.46 12.81
N ARG A 374 -22.42 8.58 12.77
CA ARG A 374 -21.11 8.68 13.43
C ARG A 374 -21.36 8.56 14.94
N THR A 375 -21.18 7.38 15.51
CA THR A 375 -21.28 7.16 16.96
C THR A 375 -20.49 5.91 17.34
N GLU A 376 -19.51 6.10 18.23
CA GLU A 376 -18.83 5.12 19.10
C GLU A 376 -18.85 3.64 18.65
N CYS A 377 -17.71 3.16 18.16
CA CYS A 377 -17.48 1.73 17.91
C CYS A 377 -17.68 0.96 19.22
N ALA A 378 -18.61 0.01 19.26
CA ALA A 378 -18.85 -0.82 20.45
C ALA A 378 -17.53 -1.43 20.98
N PRO A 379 -17.30 -1.48 22.31
CA PRO A 379 -16.01 -1.86 22.92
C PRO A 379 -15.37 -3.16 22.37
N GLY A 380 -16.18 -4.17 22.07
CA GLY A 380 -15.68 -5.42 21.49
C GLY A 380 -15.23 -5.30 20.03
N LEU A 381 -15.89 -4.46 19.22
CA LEU A 381 -15.48 -4.19 17.85
C LEU A 381 -14.20 -3.34 17.81
N ALA A 382 -14.01 -2.45 18.78
CA ALA A 382 -12.77 -1.69 18.94
C ALA A 382 -11.59 -2.63 19.26
N LEU A 383 -11.76 -3.55 20.22
CA LEU A 383 -10.76 -4.57 20.55
C LEU A 383 -10.42 -5.45 19.35
N ALA A 384 -11.43 -5.96 18.64
CA ALA A 384 -11.25 -6.76 17.44
C ALA A 384 -10.46 -6.01 16.36
N ARG A 385 -10.79 -4.73 16.11
CA ARG A 385 -10.07 -3.90 15.14
C ARG A 385 -8.61 -3.69 15.55
N SER A 386 -8.36 -3.35 16.81
CA SER A 386 -6.99 -3.17 17.31
C SER A 386 -6.17 -4.46 17.25
N ALA A 387 -6.77 -5.61 17.57
CA ALA A 387 -6.08 -6.90 17.45
C ALA A 387 -5.69 -7.22 16.00
N ARG A 388 -6.59 -6.94 15.03
CA ARG A 388 -6.29 -7.11 13.59
C ARG A 388 -5.22 -6.16 13.08
N GLU A 389 -5.20 -4.92 13.60
CA GLU A 389 -4.15 -3.96 13.27
C GLU A 389 -2.78 -4.46 13.75
N LEU A 390 -2.68 -4.90 15.00
CA LEU A 390 -1.44 -5.43 15.57
C LEU A 390 -1.01 -6.74 14.90
N TYR A 391 -1.96 -7.61 14.54
CA TYR A 391 -1.71 -8.79 13.72
C TYR A 391 -1.14 -8.39 12.35
N GLY A 392 -1.72 -7.39 11.67
CA GLY A 392 -1.28 -6.90 10.36
C GLY A 392 0.10 -6.21 10.38
N ARG A 393 0.64 -5.92 11.56
CA ARG A 393 2.02 -5.46 11.80
C ARG A 393 2.98 -6.61 12.14
N GLY A 394 2.48 -7.84 12.22
CA GLY A 394 3.26 -9.00 12.65
C GLY A 394 3.54 -9.05 14.15
N TRP A 395 2.83 -8.25 14.96
CA TRP A 395 3.09 -8.11 16.40
C TRP A 395 2.24 -9.07 17.24
N MET A 396 1.25 -9.72 16.65
CA MET A 396 0.41 -10.72 17.30
C MET A 396 0.18 -11.93 16.39
N PRO A 397 1.24 -12.61 15.92
CA PRO A 397 1.11 -13.70 14.96
C PRO A 397 0.33 -14.89 15.54
N GLY A 398 -0.61 -15.41 14.74
CA GLY A 398 -1.44 -16.55 15.12
C GLY A 398 -2.32 -16.26 16.35
N THR A 399 -2.15 -17.05 17.42
CA THR A 399 -2.95 -16.93 18.64
C THR A 399 -2.27 -16.12 19.76
N SER A 400 -1.10 -15.53 19.48
CA SER A 400 -0.29 -14.85 20.47
C SER A 400 -0.86 -13.49 20.89
N GLY A 401 -0.58 -13.10 22.13
CA GLY A 401 -1.03 -11.83 22.71
C GLY A 401 -2.52 -11.75 23.02
N ASN A 402 -2.91 -10.66 23.67
CA ASN A 402 -4.29 -10.37 24.03
C ASN A 402 -4.50 -8.88 24.32
N LEU A 403 -5.72 -8.40 24.10
CA LEU A 403 -6.10 -7.01 24.37
C LEU A 403 -7.30 -6.99 25.30
N SER A 404 -7.32 -6.07 26.26
CA SER A 404 -8.49 -5.83 27.08
C SER A 404 -8.84 -4.34 27.19
N LEU A 405 -10.12 -4.07 27.40
CA LEU A 405 -10.68 -2.73 27.57
C LEU A 405 -11.74 -2.76 28.67
N ARG A 406 -11.61 -1.90 29.68
CA ARG A 406 -12.64 -1.69 30.71
C ARG A 406 -13.94 -1.24 30.07
N VAL A 407 -15.04 -1.86 30.48
CA VAL A 407 -16.37 -1.55 29.94
C VAL A 407 -16.75 -0.11 30.33
N PRO A 408 -17.17 0.74 29.39
CA PRO A 408 -17.66 2.08 29.72
C PRO A 408 -18.76 2.04 30.78
N GLY A 409 -18.65 2.88 31.81
CA GLY A 409 -19.61 2.93 32.92
C GLY A 409 -19.48 1.83 33.97
N SER A 410 -18.51 0.90 33.85
CA SER A 410 -18.23 -0.13 34.86
C SER A 410 -16.77 -0.12 35.29
N ALA A 411 -16.54 0.06 36.59
CA ALA A 411 -15.20 -0.02 37.17
C ALA A 411 -14.69 -1.48 37.25
N SER A 412 -15.57 -2.44 37.57
CA SER A 412 -15.17 -3.82 37.89
C SER A 412 -15.12 -4.77 36.69
N HIS A 413 -15.44 -4.32 35.46
CA HIS A 413 -15.57 -5.20 34.31
C HIS A 413 -14.71 -4.76 33.14
N ALA A 414 -14.11 -5.73 32.45
CA ALA A 414 -13.38 -5.53 31.20
C ALA A 414 -13.79 -6.58 30.15
N LEU A 415 -13.75 -6.18 28.89
CA LEU A 415 -13.76 -7.12 27.77
C LEU A 415 -12.32 -7.49 27.44
N ILE A 416 -12.07 -8.76 27.14
CA ILE A 416 -10.76 -9.24 26.70
C ILE A 416 -10.90 -10.19 25.52
N THR A 417 -9.92 -10.19 24.61
CA THR A 417 -9.89 -11.15 23.48
C THR A 417 -9.93 -12.60 23.99
N GLY A 418 -10.72 -13.45 23.34
CA GLY A 418 -10.77 -14.89 23.61
C GLY A 418 -9.43 -15.61 23.40
N SER A 419 -9.23 -16.69 24.15
CA SER A 419 -8.03 -17.53 24.07
C SER A 419 -8.01 -18.41 22.81
N GLY A 420 -6.82 -18.67 22.28
CA GLY A 420 -6.61 -19.64 21.18
C GLY A 420 -7.17 -19.22 19.83
N LEU A 421 -7.50 -17.94 19.66
CA LEU A 421 -8.07 -17.39 18.43
C LEU A 421 -7.04 -16.61 17.64
N ASP A 422 -7.13 -16.74 16.31
CA ASP A 422 -6.35 -15.93 15.38
C ASP A 422 -6.68 -14.45 15.56
N LYS A 423 -5.67 -13.65 15.94
CA LYS A 423 -5.83 -12.22 16.20
C LYS A 423 -6.17 -11.43 14.94
N GLY A 424 -5.84 -11.95 13.77
CA GLY A 424 -6.21 -11.41 12.46
C GLY A 424 -7.69 -11.61 12.09
N ALA A 425 -8.40 -12.52 12.77
CA ALA A 425 -9.78 -12.89 12.44
C ALA A 425 -10.81 -12.56 13.53
N LEU A 426 -10.40 -11.98 14.65
CA LEU A 426 -11.29 -11.74 15.80
C LEU A 426 -12.51 -10.88 15.43
N GLY A 427 -13.71 -11.30 15.85
CA GLY A 427 -14.93 -10.51 15.86
C GLY A 427 -15.24 -9.87 17.22
N ALA A 428 -16.32 -9.09 17.31
CA ALA A 428 -16.74 -8.49 18.58
C ALA A 428 -17.30 -9.54 19.57
N GLU A 429 -17.86 -10.62 19.03
CA GLU A 429 -18.40 -11.80 19.71
C GLU A 429 -17.33 -12.70 20.34
N ASP A 430 -16.08 -12.56 19.90
CA ASP A 430 -14.94 -13.31 20.42
C ASP A 430 -14.36 -12.70 21.70
N MET A 431 -14.94 -11.59 22.18
CA MET A 431 -14.55 -10.97 23.44
C MET A 431 -15.23 -11.65 24.63
N VAL A 432 -14.48 -11.82 25.71
CA VAL A 432 -14.92 -12.40 26.97
C VAL A 432 -15.07 -11.29 28.00
N LEU A 433 -16.22 -11.23 28.65
CA LEU A 433 -16.43 -10.34 29.79
C LEU A 433 -15.83 -10.95 31.06
N VAL A 434 -14.86 -10.24 31.63
CA VAL A 434 -14.16 -10.65 32.85
C VAL A 434 -14.30 -9.56 33.93
N ASP A 435 -14.16 -9.99 35.17
CA ASP A 435 -13.89 -9.11 36.30
C ASP A 435 -12.48 -8.55 36.12
N ALA A 436 -12.38 -7.23 36.11
CA ALA A 436 -11.15 -6.54 35.73
C ALA A 436 -10.02 -6.72 36.74
N ASP A 437 -10.34 -7.06 38.01
CA ASP A 437 -9.34 -7.14 39.09
C ASP A 437 -8.92 -8.59 39.38
N THR A 438 -9.78 -9.56 39.05
CA THR A 438 -9.54 -10.99 39.33
C THR A 438 -9.33 -11.82 38.07
N ALA A 439 -9.52 -11.26 36.87
CA ALA A 439 -9.52 -11.97 35.58
C ALA A 439 -10.59 -13.07 35.45
N ARG A 440 -11.51 -13.20 36.42
CA ARG A 440 -12.53 -14.25 36.41
C ARG A 440 -13.64 -13.91 35.41
N PRO A 441 -14.10 -14.85 34.57
CA PRO A 441 -15.21 -14.61 33.66
C PRO A 441 -16.51 -14.37 34.44
N VAL A 442 -17.25 -13.31 34.09
CA VAL A 442 -18.47 -12.90 34.83
C VAL A 442 -19.72 -13.63 34.33
N ARG A 443 -19.77 -13.98 33.04
CA ARG A 443 -20.67 -14.97 32.40
C ARG A 443 -20.26 -15.14 30.94
N ALA A 444 -20.06 -16.37 30.46
CA ALA A 444 -19.67 -16.63 29.08
C ALA A 444 -20.87 -16.42 28.14
N ARG A 445 -21.01 -15.23 27.55
CA ARG A 445 -22.02 -14.96 26.50
C ARG A 445 -21.81 -15.85 25.25
N SER A 446 -20.60 -16.37 25.04
CA SER A 446 -20.17 -17.08 23.82
C SER A 446 -19.50 -18.44 24.08
N GLY A 447 -19.53 -18.99 25.30
CA GLY A 447 -18.81 -20.24 25.63
C GLY A 447 -17.27 -20.16 25.55
N ARG A 448 -16.72 -18.98 25.20
CA ARG A 448 -15.29 -18.70 25.10
C ARG A 448 -14.62 -18.56 26.47
N LYS A 449 -13.35 -18.90 26.55
CA LYS A 449 -12.50 -18.74 27.74
C LYS A 449 -11.51 -17.57 27.53
N PRO A 450 -11.22 -16.77 28.57
CA PRO A 450 -10.19 -15.74 28.50
C PRO A 450 -8.78 -16.38 28.45
N SER A 451 -7.78 -15.64 27.95
CA SER A 451 -6.37 -16.10 27.96
C SER A 451 -5.85 -16.28 29.39
N ALA A 452 -4.86 -17.14 29.61
CA ALA A 452 -4.15 -17.21 30.91
C ALA A 452 -3.48 -15.86 31.25
N GLU A 453 -3.00 -15.13 30.24
CA GLU A 453 -2.38 -13.79 30.38
C GLU A 453 -3.36 -12.71 30.84
N THR A 454 -4.67 -13.00 30.90
CA THR A 454 -5.67 -12.10 31.51
C THR A 454 -5.30 -11.77 32.95
N ALA A 455 -4.63 -12.67 33.68
CA ALA A 455 -4.14 -12.40 35.03
C ALA A 455 -3.17 -11.21 35.07
N ILE A 456 -2.33 -11.03 34.05
CA ILE A 456 -1.39 -9.90 33.94
C ILE A 456 -2.16 -8.60 33.67
N HIS A 457 -3.20 -8.64 32.82
CA HIS A 457 -4.08 -7.49 32.60
C HIS A 457 -4.79 -7.07 33.90
N ALA A 458 -5.25 -8.05 34.68
CA ALA A 458 -5.87 -7.81 35.97
C ALA A 458 -4.89 -7.22 37.00
N ALA A 459 -3.65 -7.68 37.01
CA ALA A 459 -2.58 -7.09 37.82
C ALA A 459 -2.39 -5.60 37.50
N VAL A 460 -2.28 -5.24 36.21
CA VAL A 460 -2.18 -3.83 35.76
C VAL A 460 -3.42 -3.03 36.16
N TYR A 461 -4.62 -3.59 35.95
CA TYR A 461 -5.87 -2.93 36.30
C TYR A 461 -6.02 -2.64 37.81
N ARG A 462 -5.58 -3.54 38.69
CA ARG A 462 -5.68 -3.35 40.15
C ARG A 462 -4.83 -2.19 40.68
N VAL A 463 -3.65 -1.98 40.08
CA VAL A 463 -2.62 -1.11 40.65
C VAL A 463 -2.42 0.19 39.85
N THR A 464 -3.10 0.34 38.71
CA THR A 464 -2.97 1.51 37.83
C THR A 464 -4.34 2.07 37.43
N GLY A 465 -4.36 3.30 36.93
CA GLY A 465 -5.55 3.92 36.32
C GLY A 465 -5.88 3.42 34.91
N ALA A 466 -5.30 2.31 34.46
CA ALA A 466 -5.49 1.80 33.11
C ALA A 466 -6.96 1.51 32.78
N ARG A 467 -7.36 1.86 31.57
CA ARG A 467 -8.63 1.43 30.97
C ARG A 467 -8.45 0.49 29.80
N ALA A 468 -7.29 0.49 29.15
CA ALA A 468 -6.94 -0.48 28.13
C ALA A 468 -5.56 -1.08 28.41
N VAL A 469 -5.41 -2.37 28.11
CA VAL A 469 -4.15 -3.10 28.25
C VAL A 469 -3.94 -3.93 26.98
N VAL A 470 -2.75 -3.83 26.40
CA VAL A 470 -2.34 -4.54 25.20
C VAL A 470 -1.10 -5.36 25.53
N HIS A 471 -1.21 -6.67 25.36
CA HIS A 471 -0.07 -7.58 25.38
C HIS A 471 0.16 -8.09 23.95
N ALA A 472 1.37 -7.85 23.44
CA ALA A 472 1.76 -8.18 22.07
C ALA A 472 3.21 -8.65 22.04
N HIS A 473 3.58 -9.31 20.94
CA HIS A 473 4.86 -9.98 20.74
C HIS A 473 5.60 -9.38 19.53
N PRO A 474 5.82 -8.05 19.48
CA PRO A 474 6.55 -7.45 18.37
C PRO A 474 8.03 -7.87 18.40
N PRO A 475 8.71 -7.97 17.24
CA PRO A 475 10.02 -8.62 17.14
C PRO A 475 11.11 -8.02 18.02
N HIS A 476 11.23 -6.69 18.08
CA HIS A 476 12.34 -6.03 18.77
C HIS A 476 12.15 -6.06 20.29
N CYS A 477 10.94 -5.80 20.79
CA CYS A 477 10.65 -5.99 22.22
C CYS A 477 10.91 -7.44 22.64
N THR A 478 10.50 -8.42 21.82
CA THR A 478 10.67 -9.84 22.13
C THR A 478 12.15 -10.23 22.16
N ALA A 479 12.94 -9.74 21.19
CA ALA A 479 14.38 -9.95 21.14
C ALA A 479 15.10 -9.30 22.33
N LEU A 480 14.77 -8.04 22.65
CA LEU A 480 15.39 -7.32 23.76
C LEU A 480 14.99 -7.91 25.12
N ALA A 481 13.71 -8.29 25.31
CA ALA A 481 13.26 -8.98 26.50
C ALA A 481 14.00 -10.32 26.71
N ARG A 482 14.26 -11.06 25.63
CA ARG A 482 15.04 -12.30 25.68
C ARG A 482 16.51 -12.04 26.05
N LEU A 483 17.11 -10.97 25.53
CA LEU A 483 18.46 -10.56 25.90
C LEU A 483 18.53 -10.19 27.38
N ALA A 484 17.62 -9.33 27.84
CA ALA A 484 17.58 -8.85 29.22
C ALA A 484 17.31 -9.96 30.23
N GLY A 485 16.49 -10.96 29.86
CA GLY A 485 16.23 -12.14 30.67
C GLY A 485 17.43 -13.08 30.81
N ARG A 486 18.36 -13.10 29.85
CA ARG A 486 19.62 -13.87 29.95
C ARG A 486 20.67 -13.19 30.83
N ALA A 487 20.63 -11.86 30.90
CA ALA A 487 21.56 -11.07 31.70
C ALA A 487 21.20 -11.04 33.20
N GLY A 488 19.93 -11.29 33.55
CA GLY A 488 19.46 -11.34 34.93
C GLY A 488 19.67 -12.70 35.58
N ALA A 489 19.85 -12.73 36.91
CA ALA A 489 19.79 -13.98 37.68
C ALA A 489 18.35 -14.54 37.64
N PRO A 490 18.16 -15.87 37.63
CA PRO A 490 16.82 -16.47 37.66
C PRO A 490 15.97 -15.94 38.83
N GLY A 491 14.81 -15.35 38.52
CA GLY A 491 13.92 -14.75 39.53
C GLY A 491 14.34 -13.36 40.03
N SER A 492 15.22 -12.66 39.30
CA SER A 492 15.42 -11.22 39.42
C SER A 492 14.70 -10.46 38.30
N THR A 493 14.26 -9.24 38.57
CA THR A 493 13.72 -8.34 37.55
C THR A 493 14.87 -7.57 36.92
N SER A 494 15.05 -7.63 35.60
CA SER A 494 15.99 -6.75 34.90
C SER A 494 15.28 -5.45 34.51
N LEU A 495 16.03 -4.39 34.24
CA LEU A 495 15.52 -3.17 33.62
C LEU A 495 16.17 -3.01 32.25
N VAL A 496 15.39 -2.58 31.26
CA VAL A 496 15.92 -1.96 30.05
C VAL A 496 15.79 -0.46 30.24
N VAL A 497 16.89 0.27 30.15
CA VAL A 497 16.92 1.72 30.29
C VAL A 497 17.06 2.38 28.93
N PHE A 498 16.10 3.24 28.60
CA PHE A 498 16.12 4.07 27.40
C PHE A 498 16.53 5.48 27.79
N ASP A 499 17.77 5.84 27.51
CA ASP A 499 18.38 7.15 27.79
C ASP A 499 18.47 7.97 26.48
N ASP A 500 18.27 9.29 26.54
CA ASP A 500 18.48 10.24 25.42
C ASP A 500 17.71 9.97 24.11
N LEU A 501 16.57 9.26 24.15
CA LEU A 501 15.72 9.00 22.98
C LEU A 501 14.38 9.76 23.05
N GLU A 502 14.04 10.50 21.99
CA GLU A 502 12.83 11.35 21.91
C GLU A 502 11.52 10.57 22.16
N LEU A 503 11.47 9.31 21.72
CA LEU A 503 10.28 8.45 21.86
C LEU A 503 9.96 8.05 23.30
N THR A 504 10.87 8.27 24.26
CA THR A 504 10.61 8.03 25.68
C THR A 504 9.45 8.86 26.24
N LYS A 505 9.18 10.04 25.65
CA LYS A 505 8.02 10.89 25.98
C LYS A 505 6.67 10.19 25.76
N GLY A 506 6.62 9.21 24.85
CA GLY A 506 5.43 8.39 24.61
C GLY A 506 5.05 7.48 25.78
N LEU A 507 5.98 7.26 26.72
CA LEU A 507 5.78 6.46 27.93
C LEU A 507 5.40 7.31 29.15
N GLY A 508 5.00 8.57 28.94
CA GLY A 508 4.57 9.47 30.01
C GLY A 508 5.64 10.48 30.43
N PRO A 509 5.42 11.22 31.52
CA PRO A 509 6.32 12.29 31.95
C PRO A 509 7.70 11.71 32.31
N VAL A 510 8.73 12.15 31.59
CA VAL A 510 10.13 11.77 31.87
C VAL A 510 10.67 12.73 32.92
N THR A 511 10.81 12.27 34.16
CA THR A 511 11.28 13.07 35.30
C THR A 511 12.76 12.86 35.64
N GLY A 512 13.48 12.05 34.86
CA GLY A 512 14.90 11.72 35.02
C GLY A 512 15.64 11.54 33.68
N PRO A 513 16.90 11.06 33.68
CA PRO A 513 17.74 10.97 32.47
C PRO A 513 17.31 9.89 31.45
N GLY A 514 16.31 9.08 31.79
CA GLY A 514 15.77 8.05 30.91
C GLY A 514 14.59 7.30 31.50
N VAL A 515 14.01 6.39 30.71
CA VAL A 515 12.85 5.57 31.10
C VAL A 515 13.29 4.12 31.30
N ALA A 516 13.07 3.59 32.50
CA ALA A 516 13.42 2.23 32.87
C ALA A 516 12.21 1.28 32.80
N VAL A 517 12.18 0.42 31.77
CA VAL A 517 11.12 -0.58 31.57
C VAL A 517 11.50 -1.91 32.24
N PRO A 518 10.69 -2.46 33.15
CA PRO A 518 10.99 -3.72 33.82
C PRO A 518 10.82 -4.92 32.90
N VAL A 519 11.71 -5.90 33.05
CA VAL A 519 11.69 -7.20 32.37
C VAL A 519 11.48 -8.28 33.41
N PHE A 520 10.33 -8.95 33.34
CA PHE A 520 9.95 -10.03 34.24
C PHE A 520 10.42 -11.39 33.72
N THR A 521 10.64 -12.33 34.63
CA THR A 521 10.92 -13.72 34.28
C THR A 521 9.66 -14.35 33.68
N ASN A 522 9.81 -15.09 32.58
CA ASN A 522 8.71 -15.83 31.97
C ASN A 522 8.50 -17.16 32.70
N TRP A 523 7.71 -17.13 33.78
CA TRP A 523 7.34 -18.33 34.54
C TRP A 523 6.30 -19.17 33.81
N PRO A 524 6.34 -20.52 33.90
CA PRO A 524 5.27 -21.37 33.39
C PRO A 524 3.91 -21.08 34.04
N ASP A 525 3.92 -20.63 35.30
CA ASP A 525 2.74 -20.14 36.01
C ASP A 525 2.55 -18.64 35.78
N VAL A 526 1.57 -18.29 34.95
CA VAL A 526 1.24 -16.91 34.60
C VAL A 526 0.69 -16.12 35.81
N ALA A 527 0.07 -16.79 36.79
CA ALA A 527 -0.42 -16.11 37.99
C ALA A 527 0.75 -15.53 38.81
N ARG A 528 1.86 -16.26 38.89
CA ARG A 528 3.08 -15.75 39.50
C ARG A 528 3.63 -14.51 38.79
N ILE A 529 3.61 -14.47 37.46
CA ILE A 529 4.02 -13.28 36.69
C ILE A 529 3.11 -12.11 37.06
N ALA A 530 1.79 -12.32 37.12
CA ALA A 530 0.83 -11.29 37.49
C ALA A 530 1.06 -10.74 38.91
N ASP A 531 1.41 -11.59 39.88
CA ASP A 531 1.72 -11.17 41.25
C ASP A 531 3.02 -10.35 41.31
N GLU A 532 4.06 -10.79 40.60
CA GLU A 532 5.34 -10.04 40.50
C GLU A 532 5.13 -8.66 39.82
N VAL A 533 4.29 -8.60 38.77
CA VAL A 533 3.90 -7.35 38.09
C VAL A 533 3.14 -6.42 39.05
N ALA A 534 2.12 -6.92 39.75
CA ALA A 534 1.34 -6.12 40.69
C ALA A 534 2.21 -5.57 41.82
N ALA A 535 3.07 -6.40 42.40
CA ALA A 535 3.98 -5.99 43.47
C ALA A 535 4.96 -4.89 42.99
N ARG A 536 5.51 -5.03 41.78
CA ARG A 536 6.45 -4.04 41.24
C ARG A 536 5.78 -2.70 40.93
N LEU A 537 4.62 -2.72 40.27
CA LEU A 537 3.90 -1.49 39.92
C LEU A 537 3.37 -0.77 41.17
N ALA A 538 2.98 -1.51 42.22
CA ALA A 538 2.62 -0.92 43.50
C ALA A 538 3.83 -0.29 44.22
N ALA A 539 5.00 -0.91 44.12
CA ALA A 539 6.23 -0.40 44.74
C ALA A 539 6.83 0.81 43.99
N VAL A 540 6.51 0.97 42.70
CA VAL A 540 6.98 2.08 41.87
C VAL A 540 5.79 2.68 41.12
N PRO A 541 4.99 3.56 41.77
CA PRO A 541 3.78 4.13 41.17
C PRO A 541 4.05 4.94 39.89
N ASP A 542 5.24 5.53 39.78
CA ASP A 542 5.71 6.29 38.62
C ASP A 542 6.39 5.41 37.55
N ALA A 543 6.25 4.08 37.63
CA ALA A 543 6.77 3.19 36.60
C ALA A 543 6.15 3.52 35.23
N PRO A 544 6.95 3.43 34.15
CA PRO A 544 6.40 3.66 32.82
C PRO A 544 5.27 2.66 32.51
N PRO A 545 4.31 3.03 31.66
CA PRO A 545 3.14 2.24 31.30
C PRO A 545 3.46 1.09 30.33
N ALA A 546 4.57 0.41 30.59
CA ALA A 546 5.14 -0.65 29.79
C ALA A 546 5.92 -1.64 30.69
N LEU A 547 5.85 -2.92 30.35
CA LEU A 547 6.70 -3.97 30.90
C LEU A 547 7.03 -5.00 29.83
N LEU A 548 8.13 -5.71 30.02
CA LEU A 548 8.58 -6.80 29.17
C LEU A 548 8.55 -8.12 29.95
N ILE A 549 8.34 -9.23 29.25
CA ILE A 549 8.43 -10.58 29.80
C ILE A 549 9.46 -11.35 28.97
N ALA A 550 10.47 -11.91 29.64
CA ALA A 550 11.66 -12.47 29.00
C ALA A 550 11.33 -13.56 27.96
N GLY A 551 11.67 -13.30 26.69
CA GLY A 551 11.39 -14.23 25.59
C GLY A 551 9.90 -14.47 25.33
N HIS A 552 9.04 -13.55 25.77
CA HIS A 552 7.59 -13.65 25.61
C HIS A 552 7.05 -12.43 24.86
N GLY A 553 7.22 -11.21 25.38
CA GLY A 553 6.71 -10.02 24.69
C GLY A 553 6.62 -8.81 25.61
N VAL A 554 5.76 -7.87 25.22
CA VAL A 554 5.56 -6.59 25.90
C VAL A 554 4.10 -6.44 26.32
N THR A 555 3.88 -5.83 27.49
CA THR A 555 2.54 -5.41 27.94
C THR A 555 2.57 -3.91 28.21
N VAL A 556 1.67 -3.18 27.56
CA VAL A 556 1.49 -1.73 27.74
C VAL A 556 0.05 -1.43 28.10
N TRP A 557 -0.19 -0.28 28.70
CA TRP A 557 -1.53 0.14 29.10
C TRP A 557 -1.77 1.63 28.88
N GLY A 558 -3.03 2.05 28.87
CA GLY A 558 -3.44 3.43 28.61
C GLY A 558 -4.86 3.76 29.09
N LYS A 559 -5.25 5.02 28.99
CA LYS A 559 -6.61 5.52 29.28
C LYS A 559 -7.64 5.11 28.22
N ASP A 560 -7.16 4.68 27.06
CA ASP A 560 -7.91 4.10 25.95
C ASP A 560 -6.99 3.20 25.10
N LEU A 561 -7.57 2.49 24.13
CA LEU A 561 -6.82 1.59 23.23
C LEU A 561 -5.82 2.33 22.34
N ALA A 562 -6.09 3.60 21.98
CA ALA A 562 -5.20 4.36 21.12
C ALA A 562 -3.91 4.74 21.86
N GLU A 563 -4.01 5.17 23.12
CA GLU A 563 -2.85 5.47 23.96
C GLU A 563 -2.04 4.20 24.27
N ALA A 564 -2.71 3.09 24.59
CA ALA A 564 -2.03 1.81 24.79
C ALA A 564 -1.28 1.37 23.51
N ARG A 565 -1.90 1.50 22.33
CA ARG A 565 -1.24 1.21 21.04
C ARG A 565 -0.05 2.13 20.79
N ASN A 566 -0.20 3.43 21.00
CA ASN A 566 0.89 4.40 20.82
C ASN A 566 2.09 4.04 21.72
N ARG A 567 1.84 3.66 22.98
CA ARG A 567 2.89 3.18 23.88
C ARG A 567 3.58 1.93 23.36
N LEU A 568 2.83 0.97 22.82
CA LEU A 568 3.40 -0.23 22.20
C LEU A 568 4.35 0.14 21.06
N GLU A 569 3.92 1.03 20.17
CA GLU A 569 4.72 1.53 19.05
C GLU A 569 6.00 2.21 19.54
N CYS A 570 5.91 3.07 20.55
CA CYS A 570 7.09 3.70 21.15
C CYS A 570 8.06 2.68 21.74
N VAL A 571 7.59 1.70 22.52
CA VAL A 571 8.48 0.68 23.10
C VAL A 571 9.15 -0.15 22.02
N GLU A 572 8.42 -0.55 20.97
CA GLU A 572 8.98 -1.33 19.87
C GLU A 572 10.08 -0.56 19.13
N SER A 573 9.82 0.69 18.73
CA SER A 573 10.82 1.53 18.06
C SER A 573 12.02 1.84 18.97
N LEU A 574 11.80 2.05 20.27
CA LEU A 574 12.91 2.21 21.23
C LEU A 574 13.77 0.93 21.31
N CYS A 575 13.15 -0.26 21.32
CA CYS A 575 13.86 -1.53 21.31
C CYS A 575 14.63 -1.75 20.00
N GLU A 576 14.02 -1.38 18.87
CA GLU A 576 14.63 -1.44 17.54
C GLU A 576 15.91 -0.61 17.47
N VAL A 577 15.85 0.65 17.90
CA VAL A 577 17.02 1.54 17.94
C VAL A 577 18.17 0.90 18.72
N LEU A 578 17.92 0.44 19.95
CA LEU A 578 18.97 -0.19 20.78
C LEU A 578 19.56 -1.45 20.14
N LEU A 579 18.76 -2.23 19.41
CA LEU A 579 19.22 -3.44 18.73
C LEU A 579 20.06 -3.11 17.49
N LEU A 580 19.62 -2.14 16.69
CA LEU A 580 20.30 -1.71 15.45
C LEU A 580 21.58 -0.93 15.72
N THR A 581 21.65 -0.15 16.81
CA THR A 581 22.88 0.56 17.22
C THR A 581 23.87 -0.35 17.97
N GLY A 582 23.45 -1.56 18.35
CA GLY A 582 24.26 -2.48 19.14
C GLY A 582 24.37 -2.12 20.63
N GLU A 583 23.56 -1.17 21.10
CA GLU A 583 23.56 -0.67 22.49
C GLU A 583 22.71 -1.52 23.45
N ALA A 584 21.97 -2.49 22.92
CA ALA A 584 21.06 -3.35 23.66
C ALA A 584 21.66 -4.01 24.92
N ALA A 585 22.92 -4.45 24.87
CA ALA A 585 23.57 -5.07 26.04
C ALA A 585 23.88 -4.06 27.15
N THR A 586 24.26 -2.83 26.78
CA THR A 586 24.59 -1.74 27.72
C THR A 586 23.32 -1.17 28.36
N ALA A 587 22.21 -1.17 27.63
CA ALA A 587 20.91 -0.69 28.12
C ALA A 587 20.29 -1.60 29.19
N VAL A 588 20.70 -2.87 29.29
CA VAL A 588 20.18 -3.80 30.28
C VAL A 588 20.90 -3.61 31.62
N ARG A 589 20.13 -3.33 32.67
CA ARG A 589 20.61 -3.22 34.06
C ARG A 589 19.95 -4.29 34.93
N ALA A 590 20.74 -5.14 35.58
CA ALA A 590 20.20 -6.09 36.56
C ALA A 590 19.76 -5.33 37.83
N THR A 591 18.57 -5.61 38.36
CA THR A 591 18.17 -5.06 39.67
C THR A 591 18.50 -6.03 40.80
N ALA A 592 18.88 -5.50 41.96
CA ALA A 592 18.98 -6.30 43.17
C ALA A 592 17.58 -6.84 43.55
N ARG A 593 17.54 -8.11 43.98
CA ARG A 593 16.33 -8.85 44.32
C ARG A 593 15.44 -8.04 45.30
N ALA A 594 14.20 -7.74 44.91
CA ALA A 594 13.22 -7.22 45.87
C ALA A 594 12.89 -8.34 46.89
N PRO A 595 12.76 -8.04 48.19
CA PRO A 595 12.39 -9.03 49.19
C PRO A 595 10.98 -9.55 48.90
N VAL A 596 10.86 -10.87 48.75
CA VAL A 596 9.57 -11.55 48.66
C VAL A 596 8.87 -11.40 50.03
N PRO A 597 7.63 -10.88 50.11
CA PRO A 597 6.91 -10.85 51.37
C PRO A 597 6.63 -12.30 51.82
N SER A 598 7.01 -12.61 53.05
CA SER A 598 6.75 -13.91 53.67
C SER A 598 5.25 -14.23 53.68
N PRO A 599 4.83 -15.47 53.39
CA PRO A 599 3.42 -15.85 53.50
C PRO A 599 2.97 -15.69 54.95
N THR A 600 1.90 -14.94 55.15
CA THR A 600 1.20 -14.83 56.43
C THR A 600 0.81 -16.24 56.88
N PRO A 601 1.16 -16.69 58.10
CA PRO A 601 0.80 -18.03 58.55
C PRO A 601 -0.73 -18.13 58.69
N THR A 602 -1.32 -19.07 57.95
CA THR A 602 -2.71 -19.51 58.11
C THR A 602 -2.92 -20.04 59.52
N PRO A 603 -4.00 -19.66 60.24
CA PRO A 603 -4.30 -20.23 61.54
C PRO A 603 -4.62 -21.73 61.38
N THR A 604 -3.92 -22.56 62.13
CA THR A 604 -4.11 -24.02 62.23
C THR A 604 -5.51 -24.33 62.78
N PRO A 605 -6.28 -25.25 62.15
CA PRO A 605 -7.50 -25.76 62.77
C PRO A 605 -7.13 -26.76 63.88
N THR A 606 -7.74 -26.57 65.05
CA THR A 606 -7.71 -27.54 66.16
C THR A 606 -8.33 -28.87 65.72
N PRO A 607 -7.71 -30.03 66.02
CA PRO A 607 -8.27 -31.33 65.65
C PRO A 607 -9.42 -31.71 66.59
N GLU A 608 -10.56 -32.07 66.00
CA GLU A 608 -11.60 -32.84 66.65
C GLU A 608 -11.02 -34.20 67.05
N GLY A 609 -11.02 -34.49 68.34
CA GLY A 609 -10.68 -35.81 68.88
C GLY A 609 -11.88 -36.75 68.75
N HIS A 610 -11.65 -37.92 68.16
CA HIS A 610 -12.50 -39.08 68.39
C HIS A 610 -12.38 -39.53 69.84
N GLY A 611 -13.52 -39.53 70.53
CA GLY A 611 -13.81 -40.15 71.82
C GLY A 611 -15.31 -40.28 71.96
#